data_AF-A0A6I6SAG8-F1
#
_entry.id   AF-A0A6I6SAG8-F1
#
_cell.length_a   1.000
_cell.length_b   1.000
_cell.length_c   1.000
_cell.angle_alpha   90.00
_cell.angle_beta   90.00
_cell.angle_gamma   90.00
#
_symmetry.space_group_name_H-M   'P 1'
#
loop_
_entity.id
_entity.type
_entity.pdbx_description
1 polymer ?
#
loop_
_entity_poly.entity_id
_entity_poly.type
_entity_poly.pdbx_seq_one_letter_code
_entity_poly.pdbx_strand_id
1 'polypeptide(L)'
;MHLVLLTAWTVLWFIVVEPHGGFSWHYLRTGGELIYQGSGTGGLNLYAHHPELQMGPISFLTAGLFNPFPEATGQFLAAALMSALGLVIVVLAGRSAAHHFLGTGTNHQRLRQRVLIAGLAFIPMWIEVAVRFGHLDDVLALFFTALAVRGVTRGSPAVTGACLALAMDSKPTALAFVPLLLALPRDKWLRAGLWCAGLVALAWLPFFLGDAQSFAAAKFTIPNHPASALRWLGVADPKTPGWDRPAQFALGLVLGAIAVWRGRWAAVVLLGANARIVLDPSVYTYYTASVLLGTLLWDVIGQRRLVPWWSWLAVIILYGSVFVVPDDSVRGLIRLAFVAVSTAYVLLWPVRERGGRGGRRGRRRPPALADEGPVEPEQGPALPADQQPARTADQRPLPGAWTQPPATPWAGPPAAR
;
A
#
# COMPACT_ATOMS: atom_id res chain seq x y z
N MET A 1 4.87 2.12 -22.70
CA MET A 1 6.07 2.93 -22.39
C MET A 1 6.30 3.14 -20.89
N HIS A 2 5.68 4.11 -20.19
CA HIS A 2 6.10 4.40 -18.78
C HIS A 2 6.08 3.21 -17.81
N LEU A 3 5.05 2.34 -17.84
CA LEU A 3 5.05 1.11 -17.02
C LEU A 3 6.15 0.13 -17.43
N VAL A 4 6.47 0.02 -18.72
CA VAL A 4 7.56 -0.85 -19.22
C VAL A 4 8.91 -0.37 -18.68
N LEU A 5 9.14 0.94 -18.64
CA LEU A 5 10.35 1.54 -18.04
C LEU A 5 10.42 1.25 -16.54
N LEU A 6 9.31 1.37 -15.82
CA LEU A 6 9.25 1.06 -14.38
C LEU A 6 9.47 -0.43 -14.12
N THR A 7 8.88 -1.33 -14.92
CA THR A 7 9.12 -2.77 -14.85
C THR A 7 10.58 -3.12 -15.11
N ALA A 8 11.19 -2.58 -16.17
CA ALA A 8 12.61 -2.77 -16.47
C ALA A 8 13.51 -2.25 -15.33
N TRP A 9 13.15 -1.10 -14.73
CA TRP A 9 13.85 -0.54 -13.57
C TRP A 9 13.73 -1.44 -12.33
N THR A 10 12.55 -1.99 -12.04
CA THR A 10 12.36 -2.96 -10.96
C THR A 10 13.16 -4.25 -11.20
N VAL A 11 13.15 -4.79 -12.42
CA VAL A 11 13.93 -5.99 -12.77
C VAL A 11 15.44 -5.74 -12.63
N LEU A 12 15.93 -4.57 -13.08
CA LEU A 12 17.33 -4.19 -12.91
C LEU A 12 17.73 -4.14 -11.44
N TRP A 13 16.97 -3.42 -10.60
CA TRP A 13 17.27 -3.34 -9.16
C TRP A 13 17.13 -4.67 -8.45
N PHE A 14 16.16 -5.51 -8.84
CA PHE A 14 16.02 -6.87 -8.32
C PHE A 14 17.29 -7.68 -8.59
N ILE A 15 17.74 -7.75 -9.85
CA ILE A 15 18.95 -8.51 -10.24
C ILE A 15 20.22 -7.99 -9.53
N VAL A 16 20.32 -6.68 -9.29
CA VAL A 16 21.48 -6.07 -8.59
C VAL A 16 21.50 -6.40 -7.09
N VAL A 17 20.33 -6.50 -6.44
CA VAL A 17 20.22 -6.61 -4.98
C VAL A 17 19.98 -8.04 -4.49
N GLU A 18 19.28 -8.88 -5.26
CA GLU A 18 18.89 -10.25 -4.88
C GLU A 18 20.06 -11.14 -4.42
N PRO A 19 21.24 -11.14 -5.08
CA PRO A 19 22.37 -11.99 -4.66
C PRO A 19 22.93 -11.69 -3.26
N HIS A 20 22.53 -10.55 -2.66
CA HIS A 20 22.93 -10.12 -1.32
C HIS A 20 21.70 -9.80 -0.45
N GLY A 21 20.55 -10.40 -0.76
CA GLY A 21 19.27 -10.15 -0.11
C GLY A 21 18.92 -11.08 1.05
N GLY A 22 17.75 -10.85 1.65
CA GLY A 22 17.18 -11.68 2.70
C GLY A 22 17.72 -11.46 4.13
N PHE A 23 18.40 -10.35 4.42
CA PHE A 23 19.05 -10.09 5.73
C PHE A 23 18.14 -10.35 6.96
N SER A 24 16.82 -10.17 6.84
CA SER A 24 15.85 -10.38 7.91
C SER A 24 14.74 -11.37 7.55
N TRP A 25 14.88 -12.11 6.43
CA TRP A 25 13.91 -13.10 5.97
C TRP A 25 13.71 -14.25 6.97
N HIS A 26 14.77 -14.65 7.67
CA HIS A 26 14.73 -15.73 8.66
C HIS A 26 13.66 -15.50 9.75
N TYR A 27 13.46 -14.28 10.25
CA TYR A 27 12.40 -14.00 11.23
C TYR A 27 10.99 -14.30 10.69
N LEU A 28 10.75 -13.98 9.42
CA LEU A 28 9.47 -14.24 8.75
C LEU A 28 9.30 -15.72 8.43
N ARG A 29 10.39 -16.42 8.04
CA ARG A 29 10.37 -17.88 7.88
C ARG A 29 10.06 -18.57 9.20
N THR A 30 10.81 -18.28 10.27
CA THR A 30 10.59 -18.89 11.59
C THR A 30 9.18 -18.60 12.13
N GLY A 31 8.70 -17.36 12.09
CA GLY A 31 7.33 -17.05 12.50
C GLY A 31 6.28 -17.70 11.60
N GLY A 32 6.56 -17.80 10.29
CA GLY A 32 5.73 -18.53 9.33
C GLY A 32 5.73 -20.04 9.55
N GLU A 33 6.81 -20.64 10.07
CA GLU A 33 6.85 -22.06 10.48
C GLU A 33 6.08 -22.26 11.79
N LEU A 34 6.28 -21.38 12.78
CA LEU A 34 5.63 -21.43 14.09
C LEU A 34 4.12 -21.23 14.04
N ILE A 35 3.59 -20.33 13.19
CA ILE A 35 2.14 -20.02 13.19
C ILE A 35 1.28 -21.20 12.71
N TYR A 36 1.84 -22.13 11.92
CA TYR A 36 1.15 -23.36 11.50
C TYR A 36 1.39 -24.55 12.44
N GLN A 37 2.22 -24.41 13.48
CA GLN A 37 2.40 -25.44 14.52
C GLN A 37 1.28 -25.34 15.56
N GLY A 38 0.48 -26.41 15.69
CA GLY A 38 -0.68 -26.43 16.59
C GLY A 38 -0.38 -26.71 18.07
N SER A 39 0.88 -26.86 18.47
CA SER A 39 1.28 -27.20 19.84
C SER A 39 2.64 -26.61 20.22
N GLY A 40 2.87 -26.43 21.53
CA GLY A 40 4.12 -25.86 22.05
C GLY A 40 4.15 -24.33 21.99
N THR A 41 5.28 -23.78 21.54
CA THR A 41 5.53 -22.33 21.48
C THR A 41 4.96 -21.65 20.22
N GLY A 42 4.42 -22.43 19.28
CA GLY A 42 3.80 -21.94 18.05
C GLY A 42 2.31 -21.63 18.16
N GLY A 43 1.66 -21.49 17.00
CA GLY A 43 0.22 -21.29 16.88
C GLY A 43 -0.25 -20.03 17.61
N LEU A 44 -1.27 -20.17 18.46
CA LEU A 44 -1.81 -19.06 19.26
C LEU A 44 -0.86 -18.56 20.37
N ASN A 45 0.15 -19.35 20.73
CA ASN A 45 1.13 -18.99 21.76
C ASN A 45 2.36 -18.26 21.20
N LEU A 46 2.43 -18.04 19.87
CA LEU A 46 3.58 -17.47 19.17
C LEU A 46 4.06 -16.17 19.81
N TYR A 47 3.16 -15.20 20.04
CA TYR A 47 3.55 -13.89 20.60
C TYR A 47 3.91 -13.90 22.09
N ALA A 48 3.53 -14.95 22.82
CA ALA A 48 3.88 -15.13 24.22
C ALA A 48 5.32 -15.68 24.38
N HIS A 49 5.71 -16.64 23.53
CA HIS A 49 7.04 -17.26 23.58
C HIS A 49 8.09 -16.59 22.70
N HIS A 50 7.66 -15.91 21.64
CA HIS A 50 8.52 -15.24 20.66
C HIS A 50 8.21 -13.73 20.55
N PRO A 51 8.38 -12.95 21.64
CA PRO A 51 8.07 -11.51 21.64
C PRO A 51 8.98 -10.68 20.71
N GLU A 52 10.07 -11.25 20.20
CA GLU A 52 10.90 -10.70 19.13
C GLU A 52 10.16 -10.66 17.77
N LEU A 53 9.26 -11.61 17.51
CA LEU A 53 8.50 -11.80 16.28
C LEU A 53 7.28 -10.87 16.18
N GLN A 54 7.52 -9.56 16.21
CA GLN A 54 6.47 -8.53 16.34
C GLN A 54 5.73 -8.18 15.04
N MET A 55 5.90 -8.98 13.99
CA MET A 55 5.11 -8.86 12.76
C MET A 55 3.68 -9.33 13.04
N GLY A 56 2.70 -8.83 12.29
CA GLY A 56 1.30 -9.20 12.50
C GLY A 56 0.95 -10.59 11.92
N PRO A 57 -0.18 -11.20 12.35
CA PRO A 57 -0.54 -12.57 11.97
C PRO A 57 -0.59 -12.79 10.46
N ILE A 58 -1.05 -11.81 9.68
CA ILE A 58 -1.14 -11.90 8.21
C ILE A 58 0.24 -12.04 7.58
N SER A 59 1.28 -11.45 8.17
CA SER A 59 2.65 -11.60 7.67
C SER A 59 3.21 -13.00 7.86
N PHE A 60 2.97 -13.63 9.02
CA PHE A 60 3.39 -15.03 9.25
C PHE A 60 2.56 -16.02 8.44
N LEU A 61 1.24 -15.83 8.34
CA LEU A 61 0.40 -16.64 7.44
C LEU A 61 0.87 -16.54 5.98
N THR A 62 1.23 -15.34 5.52
CA THR A 62 1.75 -15.14 4.14
C THR A 62 3.15 -15.71 3.98
N ALA A 63 4.04 -15.55 4.98
CA ALA A 63 5.39 -16.12 4.96
C ALA A 63 5.35 -17.65 4.91
N GLY A 64 4.43 -18.28 5.64
CA GLY A 64 4.27 -19.73 5.67
C GLY A 64 3.86 -20.35 4.33
N LEU A 65 3.31 -19.56 3.39
CA LEU A 65 3.08 -20.01 2.01
C LEU A 65 4.39 -20.35 1.25
N PHE A 66 5.53 -19.86 1.74
CA PHE A 66 6.86 -20.14 1.18
C PHE A 66 7.60 -21.29 1.89
N ASN A 67 7.11 -21.77 3.04
CA ASN A 67 7.74 -22.85 3.80
C ASN A 67 7.87 -24.20 3.07
N PRO A 68 6.95 -24.59 2.15
CA PRO A 68 7.11 -25.83 1.38
C PRO A 68 8.33 -25.84 0.44
N PHE A 69 8.97 -24.68 0.22
CA PHE A 69 10.15 -24.56 -0.64
C PHE A 69 11.45 -24.57 0.19
N PRO A 70 12.57 -25.07 -0.39
CA PRO A 70 13.91 -24.87 0.15
C PRO A 70 14.17 -23.40 0.44
N GLU A 71 14.95 -23.08 1.48
CA GLU A 71 15.08 -21.73 2.01
C GLU A 71 15.42 -20.67 0.96
N ALA A 72 16.46 -20.91 0.15
CA ALA A 72 16.87 -20.01 -0.94
C ALA A 72 15.74 -19.81 -1.98
N THR A 73 15.02 -20.87 -2.34
CA THR A 73 13.89 -20.80 -3.29
C THR A 73 12.71 -20.04 -2.69
N GLY A 74 12.36 -20.30 -1.43
CA GLY A 74 11.29 -19.59 -0.72
C GLY A 74 11.60 -18.10 -0.58
N GLN A 75 12.85 -17.75 -0.22
CA GLN A 75 13.34 -16.38 -0.16
C GLN A 75 13.25 -15.69 -1.53
N PHE A 76 13.75 -16.33 -2.60
CA PHE A 76 13.71 -15.78 -3.95
C PHE A 76 12.27 -15.51 -4.41
N LEU A 77 11.37 -16.47 -4.22
CA LEU A 77 9.95 -16.35 -4.59
C LEU A 77 9.26 -15.24 -3.79
N ALA A 78 9.55 -15.12 -2.49
CA ALA A 78 9.03 -14.05 -1.65
C ALA A 78 9.57 -12.67 -2.09
N ALA A 79 10.86 -12.54 -2.35
CA ALA A 79 11.49 -11.31 -2.85
C ALA A 79 10.93 -10.89 -4.22
N ALA A 80 10.70 -11.85 -5.12
CA ALA A 80 10.08 -11.61 -6.43
C ALA A 80 8.63 -11.13 -6.30
N LEU A 81 7.81 -11.78 -5.44
CA LEU A 81 6.45 -11.33 -5.13
C LEU A 81 6.45 -9.92 -4.55
N MET A 82 7.25 -9.67 -3.51
CA MET A 82 7.35 -8.38 -2.85
C MET A 82 7.75 -7.28 -3.85
N SER A 83 8.69 -7.56 -4.75
CA SER A 83 9.11 -6.63 -5.81
C SER A 83 7.99 -6.33 -6.80
N ALA A 84 7.20 -7.34 -7.20
CA ALA A 84 6.02 -7.15 -8.03
C ALA A 84 4.95 -6.30 -7.34
N LEU A 85 4.73 -6.47 -6.03
CA LEU A 85 3.80 -5.63 -5.26
C LEU A 85 4.18 -4.14 -5.30
N GLY A 86 5.47 -3.81 -5.34
CA GLY A 86 5.94 -2.42 -5.52
C GLY A 86 5.52 -1.79 -6.84
N LEU A 87 5.60 -2.54 -7.94
CA LEU A 87 5.06 -2.11 -9.23
C LEU A 87 3.54 -1.92 -9.17
N VAL A 88 2.83 -2.83 -8.49
CA VAL A 88 1.38 -2.70 -8.29
C VAL A 88 1.04 -1.45 -7.47
N ILE A 89 1.83 -1.10 -6.44
CA ILE A 89 1.68 0.15 -5.67
C ILE A 89 1.80 1.38 -6.57
N VAL A 90 2.79 1.45 -7.45
CA VAL A 90 2.96 2.59 -8.39
C VAL A 90 1.76 2.68 -9.35
N VAL A 91 1.26 1.54 -9.83
CA VAL A 91 0.01 1.47 -10.64
C VAL A 91 -1.22 1.91 -9.84
N LEU A 92 -1.33 1.51 -8.57
CA LEU A 92 -2.43 1.90 -7.67
C LEU A 92 -2.38 3.41 -7.37
N ALA A 93 -1.22 3.99 -7.09
CA ALA A 93 -1.04 5.43 -6.90
C ALA A 93 -1.48 6.22 -8.15
N GLY A 94 -1.00 5.81 -9.33
CA GLY A 94 -1.39 6.42 -10.61
C GLY A 94 -2.89 6.30 -10.91
N ARG A 95 -3.50 5.13 -10.67
CA ARG A 95 -4.95 4.91 -10.84
C ARG A 95 -5.79 5.67 -9.81
N SER A 96 -5.29 5.85 -8.59
CA SER A 96 -5.93 6.62 -7.52
C SER A 96 -5.91 8.12 -7.84
N ALA A 97 -4.79 8.68 -8.28
CA ALA A 97 -4.73 10.06 -8.77
C ALA A 97 -5.60 10.27 -10.01
N ALA A 98 -5.57 9.36 -10.99
CA ALA A 98 -6.41 9.46 -12.18
C ALA A 98 -7.91 9.54 -11.81
N HIS A 99 -8.34 8.73 -10.84
CA HIS A 99 -9.72 8.76 -10.34
C HIS A 99 -10.04 10.03 -9.52
N HIS A 100 -9.12 10.46 -8.65
CA HIS A 100 -9.27 11.68 -7.86
C HIS A 100 -9.35 12.95 -8.72
N PHE A 101 -8.70 12.95 -9.89
CA PHE A 101 -8.70 14.07 -10.84
C PHE A 101 -9.71 13.94 -12.00
N LEU A 102 -10.62 12.96 -11.97
CA LEU A 102 -11.71 12.88 -12.97
C LEU A 102 -12.52 14.18 -13.00
N GLY A 103 -12.84 14.65 -14.21
CA GLY A 103 -13.57 15.91 -14.42
C GLY A 103 -12.78 17.20 -14.16
N THR A 104 -11.53 17.14 -13.65
CA THR A 104 -10.74 18.36 -13.34
C THR A 104 -9.93 18.92 -14.51
N GLY A 105 -10.02 18.32 -15.71
CA GLY A 105 -9.20 18.70 -16.87
C GLY A 105 -7.71 18.35 -16.75
N THR A 106 -7.33 17.51 -15.78
CA THR A 106 -5.93 17.11 -15.60
C THR A 106 -5.41 16.31 -16.79
N ASN A 107 -4.32 16.79 -17.40
CA ASN A 107 -3.70 16.16 -18.55
C ASN A 107 -3.10 14.78 -18.19
N HIS A 108 -3.60 13.73 -18.85
CA HIS A 108 -3.20 12.34 -18.65
C HIS A 108 -1.70 12.06 -18.88
N GLN A 109 -1.06 12.74 -19.84
CA GLN A 109 0.38 12.61 -20.10
C GLN A 109 1.20 13.20 -18.94
N ARG A 110 0.79 14.36 -18.42
CA ARG A 110 1.42 14.98 -17.23
C ARG A 110 1.29 14.09 -15.99
N LEU A 111 0.16 13.40 -15.82
CA LEU A 111 -0.01 12.43 -14.73
C LEU A 111 0.90 11.21 -14.93
N ARG A 112 0.96 10.63 -16.14
CA ARG A 112 1.87 9.51 -16.46
C ARG A 112 3.34 9.88 -16.23
N GLN A 113 3.74 11.12 -16.53
CA GLN A 113 5.09 11.64 -16.24
C GLN A 113 5.36 11.73 -14.74
N ARG A 114 4.42 12.23 -13.92
CA ARG A 114 4.58 12.24 -12.45
C ARG A 114 4.73 10.85 -11.86
N VAL A 115 3.88 9.91 -12.29
CA VAL A 115 3.94 8.50 -11.86
C VAL A 115 5.27 7.86 -12.26
N LEU A 116 5.79 8.15 -13.46
CA LEU A 116 7.11 7.69 -13.87
C LEU A 116 8.22 8.28 -13.00
N ILE A 117 8.29 9.61 -12.87
CA ILE A 117 9.40 10.29 -12.16
C ILE A 117 9.38 9.96 -10.66
N ALA A 118 8.20 9.86 -10.03
CA ALA A 118 8.09 9.44 -8.63
C ALA A 118 8.36 7.93 -8.47
N GLY A 119 7.90 7.10 -9.41
CA GLY A 119 8.15 5.66 -9.43
C GLY A 119 9.63 5.31 -9.57
N LEU A 120 10.41 6.08 -10.35
CA LEU A 120 11.86 5.91 -10.48
C LEU A 120 12.60 6.12 -9.14
N ALA A 121 12.13 7.06 -8.29
CA ALA A 121 12.66 7.26 -6.94
C ALA A 121 12.13 6.21 -5.92
N PHE A 122 10.88 5.77 -6.08
CA PHE A 122 10.26 4.79 -5.19
C PHE A 122 10.88 3.38 -5.32
N ILE A 123 11.11 2.90 -6.54
CA ILE A 123 11.51 1.51 -6.81
C ILE A 123 12.82 1.09 -6.11
N PRO A 124 13.92 1.86 -6.11
CA PRO A 124 15.15 1.47 -5.41
C PRO A 124 14.92 1.27 -3.91
N MET A 125 14.17 2.18 -3.27
CA MET A 125 13.82 2.07 -1.84
C MET A 125 12.82 0.95 -1.55
N TRP A 126 11.99 0.60 -2.52
CA TRP A 126 11.12 -0.56 -2.43
C TRP A 126 11.91 -1.87 -2.50
N ILE A 127 12.92 -1.96 -3.37
CA ILE A 127 13.79 -3.13 -3.48
C ILE A 127 14.67 -3.29 -2.22
N GLU A 128 15.05 -2.19 -1.56
CA GLU A 128 15.70 -2.23 -0.24
C GLU A 128 14.84 -3.02 0.78
N VAL A 129 13.56 -2.65 0.96
CA VAL A 129 12.67 -3.38 1.90
C VAL A 129 12.32 -4.79 1.42
N ALA A 130 12.01 -4.94 0.13
CA ALA A 130 11.46 -6.17 -0.46
C ALA A 130 12.50 -7.28 -0.70
N VAL A 131 13.73 -6.92 -1.07
CA VAL A 131 14.76 -7.86 -1.51
C VAL A 131 15.94 -7.86 -0.55
N ARG A 132 16.51 -6.68 -0.25
CA ARG A 132 17.70 -6.60 0.61
C ARG A 132 17.38 -7.12 2.02
N PHE A 133 16.37 -6.54 2.67
CA PHE A 133 15.98 -6.99 4.01
C PHE A 133 14.99 -8.15 3.97
N GLY A 134 14.12 -8.23 2.96
CA GLY A 134 13.08 -9.27 2.87
C GLY A 134 11.91 -9.06 3.84
N HIS A 135 11.62 -7.80 4.20
CA HIS A 135 10.57 -7.43 5.17
C HIS A 135 9.16 -7.50 4.54
N LEU A 136 8.65 -8.72 4.42
CA LEU A 136 7.29 -9.02 3.95
C LEU A 136 6.22 -8.29 4.76
N ASP A 137 6.46 -8.07 6.04
CA ASP A 137 5.57 -7.38 6.96
C ASP A 137 5.38 -5.89 6.64
N ASP A 138 6.48 -5.15 6.47
CA ASP A 138 6.40 -3.76 6.00
C ASP A 138 5.89 -3.70 4.54
N VAL A 139 6.25 -4.65 3.67
CA VAL A 139 5.76 -4.72 2.28
C VAL A 139 4.23 -4.89 2.22
N LEU A 140 3.68 -5.86 2.95
CA LEU A 140 2.23 -6.09 2.99
C LEU A 140 1.51 -4.90 3.61
N ALA A 141 2.03 -4.33 4.71
CA ALA A 141 1.45 -3.15 5.34
C ALA A 141 1.36 -1.95 4.38
N LEU A 142 2.43 -1.67 3.62
CA LEU A 142 2.48 -0.60 2.64
C LEU A 142 1.61 -0.90 1.40
N PHE A 143 1.55 -2.15 0.95
CA PHE A 143 0.68 -2.60 -0.14
C PHE A 143 -0.81 -2.45 0.20
N PHE A 144 -1.23 -2.94 1.36
CA PHE A 144 -2.60 -2.80 1.84
C PHE A 144 -2.95 -1.32 2.13
N THR A 145 -2.00 -0.50 2.59
CA THR A 145 -2.19 0.95 2.69
C THR A 145 -2.45 1.61 1.33
N ALA A 146 -1.74 1.21 0.26
CA ALA A 146 -1.99 1.69 -1.10
C ALA A 146 -3.39 1.25 -1.63
N LEU A 147 -3.84 0.04 -1.26
CA LEU A 147 -5.22 -0.41 -1.53
C LEU A 147 -6.27 0.36 -0.73
N ALA A 148 -5.99 0.72 0.53
CA ALA A 148 -6.87 1.58 1.33
C ALA A 148 -7.03 2.97 0.69
N VAL A 149 -5.95 3.57 0.19
CA VAL A 149 -6.00 4.81 -0.61
C VAL A 149 -6.82 4.64 -1.90
N ARG A 150 -6.75 3.47 -2.54
CA ARG A 150 -7.63 3.14 -3.67
C ARG A 150 -9.10 3.04 -3.25
N GLY A 151 -9.38 2.52 -2.05
CA GLY A 151 -10.69 2.54 -1.40
C GLY A 151 -11.21 3.95 -1.16
N VAL A 152 -10.39 4.84 -0.58
CA VAL A 152 -10.70 6.26 -0.32
C VAL A 152 -11.06 6.98 -1.62
N THR A 153 -10.21 6.87 -2.66
CA THR A 153 -10.47 7.54 -3.96
C THR A 153 -11.72 7.04 -4.67
N ARG A 154 -12.19 5.82 -4.36
CA ARG A 154 -13.47 5.25 -4.83
C ARG A 154 -14.64 5.46 -3.86
N GLY A 155 -14.42 6.07 -2.70
CA GLY A 155 -15.46 6.29 -1.67
C GLY A 155 -16.04 5.00 -1.08
N SER A 156 -15.25 3.91 -1.06
CA SER A 156 -15.67 2.58 -0.57
C SER A 156 -15.21 2.36 0.88
N PRO A 157 -16.11 2.42 1.87
CA PRO A 157 -15.74 2.32 3.29
C PRO A 157 -15.28 0.92 3.68
N ALA A 158 -15.92 -0.12 3.15
CA ALA A 158 -15.57 -1.50 3.47
C ALA A 158 -14.16 -1.84 2.97
N VAL A 159 -13.81 -1.45 1.73
CA VAL A 159 -12.47 -1.67 1.17
C VAL A 159 -11.42 -0.86 1.94
N THR A 160 -11.72 0.40 2.27
CA THR A 160 -10.77 1.24 3.04
C THR A 160 -10.52 0.65 4.44
N GLY A 161 -11.57 0.28 5.16
CA GLY A 161 -11.47 -0.31 6.50
C GLY A 161 -10.75 -1.66 6.49
N ALA A 162 -11.15 -2.56 5.60
CA ALA A 162 -10.54 -3.90 5.50
C ALA A 162 -9.07 -3.85 5.07
N CYS A 163 -8.70 -2.96 4.14
CA CYS A 163 -7.29 -2.81 3.77
C CYS A 163 -6.46 -2.14 4.88
N LEU A 164 -7.02 -1.25 5.69
CA LEU A 164 -6.30 -0.72 6.87
C LEU A 164 -6.16 -1.77 7.99
N ALA A 165 -7.14 -2.66 8.16
CA ALA A 165 -7.01 -3.81 9.05
C ALA A 165 -5.86 -4.71 8.60
N LEU A 166 -5.91 -5.22 7.37
CA LEU A 166 -4.83 -6.05 6.79
C LEU A 166 -3.45 -5.39 6.83
N ALA A 167 -3.39 -4.05 6.77
CA ALA A 167 -2.14 -3.32 6.96
C ALA A 167 -1.60 -3.40 8.40
N MET A 168 -2.46 -3.20 9.40
CA MET A 168 -2.11 -3.35 10.82
C MET A 168 -1.82 -4.80 11.22
N ASP A 169 -2.59 -5.74 10.65
CA ASP A 169 -2.43 -7.18 10.85
C ASP A 169 -1.23 -7.76 10.09
N SER A 170 -0.57 -6.94 9.25
CA SER A 170 0.78 -7.21 8.73
C SER A 170 1.85 -6.52 9.58
N LYS A 171 1.65 -5.24 9.92
CA LYS A 171 2.57 -4.46 10.76
C LYS A 171 1.79 -3.51 11.67
N PRO A 172 1.82 -3.68 13.01
CA PRO A 172 1.08 -2.81 13.94
C PRO A 172 1.36 -1.31 13.78
N THR A 173 2.54 -0.92 13.29
CA THR A 173 2.89 0.48 13.03
C THR A 173 2.04 1.14 11.93
N ALA A 174 1.32 0.37 11.10
CA ALA A 174 0.35 0.89 10.15
C ALA A 174 -0.87 1.57 10.82
N LEU A 175 -1.02 1.45 12.16
CA LEU A 175 -2.00 2.21 12.94
C LEU A 175 -1.91 3.73 12.68
N ALA A 176 -0.71 4.25 12.42
CA ALA A 176 -0.49 5.65 12.05
C ALA A 176 -1.23 6.09 10.76
N PHE A 177 -1.69 5.15 9.92
CA PHE A 177 -2.40 5.42 8.67
C PHE A 177 -3.93 5.36 8.80
N VAL A 178 -4.46 4.96 9.96
CA VAL A 178 -5.92 4.95 10.26
C VAL A 178 -6.64 6.29 10.00
N PRO A 179 -6.02 7.49 10.09
CA PRO A 179 -6.71 8.74 9.73
C PRO A 179 -7.17 8.81 8.26
N LEU A 180 -6.72 7.91 7.38
CA LEU A 180 -7.30 7.72 6.04
C LEU A 180 -8.80 7.39 6.07
N LEU A 181 -9.32 6.79 7.15
CA LEU A 181 -10.77 6.60 7.35
C LEU A 181 -11.54 7.94 7.35
N LEU A 182 -10.94 8.99 7.92
CA LEU A 182 -11.54 10.32 8.03
C LEU A 182 -11.60 11.05 6.66
N ALA A 183 -10.85 10.57 5.67
CA ALA A 183 -10.87 11.09 4.30
C ALA A 183 -12.14 10.67 3.51
N LEU A 184 -12.90 9.70 4.03
CA LEU A 184 -14.21 9.34 3.49
C LEU A 184 -15.28 10.38 3.90
N PRO A 185 -16.43 10.42 3.20
CA PRO A 185 -17.63 11.10 3.69
C PRO A 185 -18.03 10.67 5.12
N ARG A 186 -18.51 11.62 5.94
CA ARG A 186 -18.78 11.39 7.38
C ARG A 186 -19.82 10.30 7.65
N ASP A 187 -20.82 10.18 6.78
CA ASP A 187 -21.85 9.12 6.78
C ASP A 187 -21.24 7.71 6.66
N LYS A 188 -20.02 7.59 6.14
CA LYS A 188 -19.31 6.33 5.91
C LYS A 188 -18.27 5.99 6.98
N TRP A 189 -17.96 6.91 7.89
CA TRP A 189 -16.91 6.74 8.90
C TRP A 189 -17.17 5.53 9.80
N LEU A 190 -18.38 5.42 10.38
CA LEU A 190 -18.74 4.29 11.25
C LEU A 190 -18.58 2.95 10.54
N ARG A 191 -19.10 2.82 9.30
CA ARG A 191 -18.95 1.59 8.51
C ARG A 191 -17.49 1.26 8.24
N ALA A 192 -16.66 2.24 7.87
CA ALA A 192 -15.25 2.02 7.61
C ALA A 192 -14.47 1.63 8.89
N GLY A 193 -14.78 2.28 10.02
CA GLY A 193 -14.24 1.95 11.33
C GLY A 193 -14.62 0.56 11.82
N LEU A 194 -15.88 0.14 11.65
CA LEU A 194 -16.33 -1.21 12.01
C LEU A 194 -15.64 -2.30 11.18
N TRP A 195 -15.47 -2.10 9.87
CA TRP A 195 -14.69 -3.03 9.03
C TRP A 195 -13.22 -3.09 9.45
N CYS A 196 -12.64 -1.96 9.86
CA CYS A 196 -11.26 -1.88 10.32
C CYS A 196 -11.08 -2.59 11.66
N ALA A 197 -11.82 -2.18 12.70
CA ALA A 197 -11.71 -2.72 14.04
C ALA A 197 -12.13 -4.20 14.12
N GLY A 198 -13.18 -4.60 13.40
CA GLY A 198 -13.67 -5.98 13.41
C GLY A 198 -12.68 -6.98 12.80
N LEU A 199 -11.97 -6.60 11.74
CA LEU A 199 -10.97 -7.47 11.11
C LEU A 199 -9.66 -7.53 11.91
N VAL A 200 -9.19 -6.41 12.48
CA VAL A 200 -8.05 -6.42 13.42
C VAL A 200 -8.37 -7.29 14.64
N ALA A 201 -9.56 -7.15 15.22
CA ALA A 201 -10.00 -8.00 16.32
C ALA A 201 -10.04 -9.48 15.91
N LEU A 202 -10.55 -9.81 14.72
CA LEU A 202 -10.57 -11.18 14.21
C LEU A 202 -9.17 -11.79 14.07
N ALA A 203 -8.18 -11.00 13.63
CA ALA A 203 -6.81 -11.47 13.47
C ALA A 203 -6.07 -11.65 14.80
N TRP A 204 -6.22 -10.72 15.75
CA TRP A 204 -5.40 -10.68 16.97
C TRP A 204 -6.05 -11.31 18.21
N LEU A 205 -7.38 -11.27 18.34
CA LEU A 205 -8.08 -11.78 19.52
C LEU A 205 -7.78 -13.27 19.82
N PRO A 206 -7.66 -14.18 18.84
CA PRO A 206 -7.30 -15.58 19.10
C PRO A 206 -6.00 -15.75 19.89
N PHE A 207 -4.98 -14.91 19.64
CA PHE A 207 -3.69 -14.98 20.35
C PHE A 207 -3.83 -14.52 21.81
N PHE A 208 -4.56 -13.43 22.05
CA PHE A 208 -4.82 -12.94 23.42
C PHE A 208 -5.75 -13.86 24.25
N LEU A 209 -6.63 -14.62 23.59
CA LEU A 209 -7.45 -15.65 24.24
C LEU A 209 -6.70 -16.97 24.44
N GLY A 210 -5.74 -17.30 23.56
CA GLY A 210 -4.86 -18.46 23.70
C GLY A 210 -3.83 -18.29 24.82
N ASP A 211 -3.12 -17.16 24.83
CA ASP A 211 -2.21 -16.77 25.90
C ASP A 211 -2.21 -15.26 26.15
N ALA A 212 -2.55 -14.86 27.38
CA ALA A 212 -2.50 -13.48 27.84
C ALA A 212 -1.08 -12.88 27.83
N GLN A 213 -0.03 -13.68 27.84
CA GLN A 213 1.35 -13.22 27.67
C GLN A 213 1.66 -12.76 26.24
N SER A 214 0.75 -12.92 25.27
CA SER A 214 0.87 -12.32 23.93
C SER A 214 1.09 -10.79 23.94
N PHE A 215 0.72 -10.10 25.04
CA PHE A 215 1.08 -8.70 25.25
C PHE A 215 2.60 -8.43 25.40
N ALA A 216 3.43 -9.47 25.59
CA ALA A 216 4.89 -9.34 25.67
C ALA A 216 5.50 -8.80 24.37
N ALA A 217 4.97 -9.19 23.20
CA ALA A 217 5.41 -8.68 21.90
C ALA A 217 5.29 -7.13 21.78
N ALA A 218 4.31 -6.52 22.46
CA ALA A 218 4.16 -5.06 22.49
C ALA A 218 5.25 -4.35 23.32
N LYS A 219 5.94 -5.07 24.23
CA LYS A 219 6.93 -4.54 25.17
C LYS A 219 8.38 -4.72 24.71
N PHE A 220 8.62 -5.40 23.59
CA PHE A 220 9.99 -5.67 23.11
C PHE A 220 10.72 -4.36 22.76
N THR A 221 11.95 -4.22 23.27
CA THR A 221 12.79 -3.02 23.10
C THR A 221 13.92 -3.28 22.12
N ILE A 222 14.19 -2.33 21.24
CA ILE A 222 15.37 -2.33 20.36
C ILE A 222 16.39 -1.28 20.83
N PRO A 223 17.68 -1.38 20.41
CA PRO A 223 18.67 -0.36 20.71
C PRO A 223 18.30 1.01 20.11
N ASN A 224 18.52 2.09 20.87
CA ASN A 224 18.41 3.46 20.40
C ASN A 224 19.74 3.87 19.75
N HIS A 225 19.80 3.84 18.42
CA HIS A 225 20.99 4.10 17.63
C HIS A 225 21.44 5.57 17.75
N PRO A 226 22.76 5.89 17.82
CA PRO A 226 23.23 7.28 17.92
C PRO A 226 22.77 8.17 16.75
N ALA A 227 22.57 7.60 15.57
CA ALA A 227 22.01 8.29 14.40
C ALA A 227 20.46 8.43 14.36
N SER A 228 19.73 8.06 15.42
CA SER A 228 18.28 8.28 15.48
C SER A 228 17.96 9.77 15.67
N ALA A 229 16.82 10.21 15.13
CA ALA A 229 16.28 11.54 15.41
C ALA A 229 15.91 11.72 16.90
N LEU A 230 15.58 10.63 17.64
CA LEU A 230 15.34 10.65 19.09
C LEU A 230 16.50 11.26 19.89
N ARG A 231 17.74 11.03 19.43
CA ARG A 231 18.95 11.54 20.09
C ARG A 231 18.98 13.07 20.09
N TRP A 232 18.54 13.69 19.00
CA TRP A 232 18.36 15.15 18.89
C TRP A 232 17.15 15.68 19.66
N LEU A 233 16.18 14.83 19.97
CA LEU A 233 15.07 15.15 20.88
C LEU A 233 15.44 14.95 22.37
N GLY A 234 16.72 14.69 22.68
CA GLY A 234 17.23 14.57 24.05
C GLY A 234 17.10 13.16 24.65
N VAL A 235 16.64 12.16 23.91
CA VAL A 235 16.48 10.79 24.41
C VAL A 235 17.83 10.06 24.39
N ALA A 236 18.55 10.13 25.52
CA ALA A 236 19.88 9.56 25.67
C ALA A 236 19.92 8.07 26.07
N ASP A 237 18.80 7.47 26.47
CA ASP A 237 18.73 6.05 26.86
C ASP A 237 19.23 5.14 25.71
N PRO A 238 20.13 4.16 25.94
CA PRO A 238 20.56 3.20 24.93
C PRO A 238 19.47 2.22 24.46
N LYS A 239 18.33 2.11 25.16
CA LYS A 239 17.19 1.25 24.80
C LYS A 239 15.99 2.09 24.37
N THR A 240 15.05 1.44 23.68
CA THR A 240 13.73 2.02 23.35
C THR A 240 12.96 2.36 24.65
N PRO A 241 12.56 3.62 24.88
CA PRO A 241 11.71 3.96 26.03
C PRO A 241 10.31 3.35 25.90
N GLY A 242 9.70 2.93 27.01
CA GLY A 242 8.37 2.31 27.00
C GLY A 242 7.22 3.21 26.49
N TRP A 243 7.44 4.52 26.42
CA TRP A 243 6.48 5.51 25.88
C TRP A 243 6.60 5.71 24.36
N ASP A 244 7.67 5.22 23.72
CA ASP A 244 8.01 5.54 22.32
C ASP A 244 6.92 5.12 21.33
N ARG A 245 6.52 3.85 21.32
CA ARG A 245 5.46 3.36 20.41
C ARG A 245 4.11 4.07 20.63
N PRO A 246 3.61 4.25 21.87
CA PRO A 246 2.46 5.12 22.14
C PRO A 246 2.61 6.53 21.55
N ALA A 247 3.79 7.15 21.68
CA ALA A 247 4.05 8.48 21.13
C ALA A 247 4.07 8.50 19.59
N GLN A 248 4.69 7.51 18.94
CA GLN A 248 4.65 7.32 17.49
C GLN A 248 3.22 7.21 16.96
N PHE A 249 2.38 6.39 17.62
CA PHE A 249 0.98 6.22 17.22
C PHE A 249 0.17 7.49 17.46
N ALA A 250 0.29 8.12 18.64
CA ALA A 250 -0.40 9.37 18.95
C ALA A 250 -0.02 10.49 17.96
N LEU A 251 1.28 10.67 17.70
CA LEU A 251 1.79 11.68 16.76
C LEU A 251 1.31 11.40 15.32
N GLY A 252 1.39 10.15 14.85
CA GLY A 252 0.93 9.77 13.51
C GLY A 252 -0.58 9.98 13.32
N LEU A 253 -1.37 9.56 14.31
CA LEU A 253 -2.83 9.74 14.33
C LEU A 253 -3.20 11.23 14.31
N VAL A 254 -2.57 12.05 15.16
CA VAL A 254 -2.82 13.50 15.26
C VAL A 254 -2.42 14.22 13.98
N LEU A 255 -1.20 14.01 13.46
CA LEU A 255 -0.74 14.66 12.23
C LEU A 255 -1.59 14.24 11.02
N GLY A 256 -1.97 12.95 10.92
CA GLY A 256 -2.87 12.45 9.89
C GLY A 256 -4.27 13.08 9.97
N ALA A 257 -4.86 13.19 11.17
CA ALA A 257 -6.14 13.84 11.36
C ALA A 257 -6.10 15.33 11.00
N ILE A 258 -5.03 16.05 11.38
CA ILE A 258 -4.81 17.45 10.98
C ILE A 258 -4.69 17.57 9.46
N ALA A 259 -3.98 16.66 8.78
CA ALA A 259 -3.89 16.66 7.32
C ALA A 259 -5.26 16.45 6.65
N VAL A 260 -6.08 15.53 7.14
CA VAL A 260 -7.46 15.35 6.64
C VAL A 260 -8.29 16.62 6.87
N TRP A 261 -8.25 17.19 8.07
CA TRP A 261 -8.96 18.44 8.41
C TRP A 261 -8.54 19.62 7.52
N ARG A 262 -7.26 19.70 7.14
CA ARG A 262 -6.71 20.67 6.18
C ARG A 262 -7.01 20.36 4.70
N GLY A 263 -7.83 19.34 4.41
CA GLY A 263 -8.16 18.91 3.04
C GLY A 263 -7.03 18.19 2.30
N ARG A 264 -6.01 17.72 3.02
CA ARG A 264 -4.74 17.16 2.52
C ARG A 264 -4.58 15.67 2.83
N TRP A 265 -5.68 14.92 2.80
CA TRP A 265 -5.72 13.50 3.15
C TRP A 265 -4.66 12.62 2.46
N ALA A 266 -4.22 12.97 1.24
CA ALA A 266 -3.16 12.25 0.51
C ALA A 266 -1.80 12.24 1.25
N ALA A 267 -1.61 13.14 2.23
CA ALA A 267 -0.42 13.19 3.06
C ALA A 267 -0.45 12.28 4.31
N VAL A 268 -1.58 11.66 4.67
CA VAL A 268 -1.69 10.89 5.92
C VAL A 268 -0.57 9.83 6.04
N VAL A 269 -0.26 9.13 4.93
CA VAL A 269 0.80 8.12 4.90
C VAL A 269 2.18 8.73 5.12
N LEU A 270 2.46 9.90 4.52
CA LEU A 270 3.73 10.62 4.73
C LEU A 270 3.87 11.09 6.18
N LEU A 271 2.80 11.63 6.78
CA LEU A 271 2.85 12.13 8.15
C LEU A 271 2.90 11.01 9.20
N GLY A 272 2.25 9.87 8.95
CA GLY A 272 2.39 8.67 9.78
C GLY A 272 3.80 8.08 9.70
N ALA A 273 4.38 8.01 8.49
CA ALA A 273 5.77 7.57 8.30
C ALA A 273 6.77 8.55 8.95
N ASN A 274 6.55 9.86 8.84
CA ASN A 274 7.33 10.89 9.51
C ASN A 274 7.28 10.77 11.04
N ALA A 275 6.11 10.51 11.61
CA ALA A 275 5.93 10.31 13.05
C ALA A 275 6.72 9.09 13.55
N ARG A 276 6.84 8.03 12.74
CA ARG A 276 7.79 6.94 12.98
C ARG A 276 9.22 7.44 12.86
N ILE A 277 9.68 7.93 11.70
CA ILE A 277 11.10 8.31 11.47
C ILE A 277 11.68 9.31 12.49
N VAL A 278 10.86 10.21 13.05
CA VAL A 278 11.34 11.19 14.05
C VAL A 278 11.46 10.62 15.46
N LEU A 279 10.76 9.52 15.76
CA LEU A 279 10.77 8.84 17.05
C LEU A 279 11.35 7.42 17.00
N ASP A 280 11.64 6.85 15.83
CA ASP A 280 12.11 5.46 15.74
C ASP A 280 13.53 5.35 16.32
N PRO A 281 13.76 4.50 17.34
CA PRO A 281 15.07 4.32 17.94
C PRO A 281 16.08 3.67 16.98
N SER A 282 15.63 3.00 15.91
CA SER A 282 16.52 2.45 14.89
C SER A 282 16.53 3.27 13.59
N VAL A 283 17.54 3.01 12.75
CA VAL A 283 17.90 3.82 11.58
C VAL A 283 18.00 3.01 10.29
N TYR A 284 17.42 1.81 10.26
CA TYR A 284 17.48 0.92 9.11
C TYR A 284 16.95 1.60 7.83
N THR A 285 17.67 1.41 6.72
CA THR A 285 17.37 2.05 5.43
C THR A 285 15.96 1.73 4.93
N TYR A 286 15.45 0.51 5.20
CA TYR A 286 14.14 0.06 4.75
C TYR A 286 12.96 0.84 5.36
N TYR A 287 13.10 1.48 6.54
CA TYR A 287 12.04 2.34 7.09
C TYR A 287 11.67 3.50 6.15
N THR A 288 12.63 3.95 5.35
CA THR A 288 12.48 4.96 4.30
C THR A 288 11.43 4.55 3.24
N ALA A 289 11.15 3.26 3.04
CA ALA A 289 10.11 2.80 2.10
C ALA A 289 8.72 3.32 2.47
N SER A 290 8.41 3.47 3.76
CA SER A 290 7.14 4.03 4.24
C SER A 290 7.01 5.53 3.93
N VAL A 291 8.10 6.28 4.11
CA VAL A 291 8.19 7.69 3.70
C VAL A 291 8.03 7.80 2.19
N LEU A 292 8.68 6.92 1.41
CA LEU A 292 8.63 6.93 -0.05
C LEU A 292 7.25 6.60 -0.61
N LEU A 293 6.47 5.72 0.04
CA LEU A 293 5.05 5.56 -0.27
C LEU A 293 4.30 6.87 0.01
N GLY A 294 4.54 7.48 1.17
CA GLY A 294 3.94 8.76 1.56
C GLY A 294 4.22 9.89 0.56
N THR A 295 5.48 10.06 0.14
CA THR A 295 5.87 11.07 -0.84
C THR A 295 5.36 10.74 -2.24
N LEU A 296 5.34 9.47 -2.65
CA LEU A 296 4.76 9.03 -3.93
C LEU A 296 3.27 9.42 -3.99
N LEU A 297 2.50 9.10 -2.96
CA LEU A 297 1.08 9.45 -2.86
C LEU A 297 0.88 10.97 -2.79
N TRP A 298 1.72 11.69 -2.04
CA TRP A 298 1.66 13.14 -1.99
C TRP A 298 1.99 13.80 -3.34
N ASP A 299 3.05 13.39 -4.01
CA ASP A 299 3.48 13.95 -5.29
C ASP A 299 2.51 13.65 -6.44
N VAL A 300 1.87 12.46 -6.41
CA VAL A 300 0.97 11.98 -7.47
C VAL A 300 -0.49 12.43 -7.24
N ILE A 301 -0.96 12.50 -5.99
CA ILE A 301 -2.36 12.86 -5.63
C ILE A 301 -2.45 14.24 -4.97
N GLY A 302 -1.65 14.53 -3.94
CA GLY A 302 -1.76 15.77 -3.15
C GLY A 302 -1.23 17.02 -3.86
N GLN A 303 -0.14 16.87 -4.62
CA GLN A 303 0.60 17.97 -5.23
C GLN A 303 0.24 18.15 -6.72
N ARG A 304 -0.19 19.35 -7.09
CA ARG A 304 -0.52 19.68 -8.49
C ARG A 304 0.68 20.14 -9.34
N ARG A 305 1.91 20.16 -8.80
CA ARG A 305 3.15 20.53 -9.52
C ARG A 305 3.57 19.44 -10.52
N LEU A 306 4.29 19.81 -11.58
CA LEU A 306 4.76 18.85 -12.61
C LEU A 306 5.83 17.89 -12.09
N VAL A 307 6.78 18.39 -11.28
CA VAL A 307 7.91 17.60 -10.79
C VAL A 307 7.60 17.05 -9.39
N PRO A 308 7.72 15.74 -9.17
CA PRO A 308 7.50 15.09 -7.88
C PRO A 308 8.75 15.19 -7.00
N TRP A 309 9.00 16.39 -6.47
CA TRP A 309 10.23 16.67 -5.73
C TRP A 309 10.35 15.89 -4.42
N TRP A 310 9.25 15.58 -3.73
CA TRP A 310 9.32 14.97 -2.39
C TRP A 310 9.87 13.55 -2.42
N SER A 311 9.51 12.77 -3.44
CA SER A 311 10.01 11.41 -3.61
C SER A 311 11.53 11.39 -3.87
N TRP A 312 12.04 12.32 -4.69
CA TRP A 312 13.48 12.45 -4.94
C TRP A 312 14.24 13.04 -3.74
N LEU A 313 13.69 14.05 -3.07
CA LEU A 313 14.27 14.60 -1.85
C LEU A 313 14.36 13.54 -0.74
N ALA A 314 13.36 12.69 -0.59
CA ALA A 314 13.40 11.61 0.39
C ALA A 314 14.52 10.58 0.10
N VAL A 315 14.71 10.15 -1.17
CA VAL A 315 15.85 9.30 -1.54
C VAL A 315 17.18 10.01 -1.26
N ILE A 316 17.37 11.22 -1.79
CA ILE A 316 18.65 11.93 -1.70
C ILE A 316 19.02 12.24 -0.25
N ILE A 317 18.05 12.66 0.56
CA ILE A 317 18.28 13.10 1.94
C ILE A 317 18.32 11.92 2.92
N LEU A 318 17.33 11.00 2.89
CA LEU A 318 17.24 9.93 3.88
C LEU A 318 18.11 8.71 3.55
N TYR A 319 18.24 8.36 2.26
CA TYR A 319 19.07 7.23 1.83
C TYR A 319 20.49 7.70 1.44
N GLY A 320 20.61 8.79 0.68
CA GLY A 320 21.93 9.33 0.29
C GLY A 320 22.82 9.74 1.47
N SER A 321 22.25 10.28 2.56
CA SER A 321 23.02 10.62 3.76
C SER A 321 23.65 9.41 4.46
N VAL A 322 23.12 8.19 4.28
CA VAL A 322 23.71 6.97 4.86
C VAL A 322 25.10 6.70 4.30
N PHE A 323 25.35 7.04 3.03
CA PHE A 323 26.62 6.80 2.33
C PHE A 323 27.58 8.00 2.37
N VAL A 324 27.05 9.22 2.44
CA VAL A 324 27.85 10.46 2.30
C VAL A 324 28.17 11.10 3.64
N VAL A 325 27.38 10.87 4.69
CA VAL A 325 27.56 11.48 6.01
C VAL A 325 28.11 10.45 6.99
N PRO A 326 29.38 10.54 7.42
CA PRO A 326 29.98 9.58 8.35
C PRO A 326 29.50 9.78 9.80
N ASP A 327 29.17 11.02 10.18
CA ASP A 327 28.78 11.34 11.56
C ASP A 327 27.32 10.94 11.86
N ASP A 328 27.14 10.16 12.93
CA ASP A 328 25.84 9.68 13.36
C ASP A 328 24.91 10.81 13.79
N SER A 329 25.40 11.79 14.55
CA SER A 329 24.59 12.91 15.02
C SER A 329 24.05 13.72 13.84
N VAL A 330 24.88 14.05 12.86
CA VAL A 330 24.45 14.74 11.63
C VAL A 330 23.43 13.90 10.85
N ARG A 331 23.57 12.57 10.77
CA ARG A 331 22.54 11.70 10.17
C ARG A 331 21.21 11.76 10.92
N GLY A 332 21.23 11.81 12.26
CA GLY A 332 20.04 12.03 13.09
C GLY A 332 19.38 13.40 12.85
N LEU A 333 20.19 14.46 12.77
CA LEU A 333 19.72 15.81 12.46
C LEU A 333 19.09 15.90 11.07
N ILE A 334 19.68 15.24 10.07
CA ILE A 334 19.15 15.19 8.70
C ILE A 334 17.76 14.53 8.66
N ARG A 335 17.56 13.43 9.40
CA ARG A 335 16.24 12.77 9.53
C ARG A 335 15.22 13.70 10.19
N LEU A 336 15.58 14.32 11.31
CA LEU A 336 14.73 15.28 12.02
C LEU A 336 14.36 16.48 11.14
N ALA A 337 15.33 17.07 10.44
CA ALA A 337 15.14 18.19 9.53
C ALA A 337 14.22 17.83 8.35
N PHE A 338 14.42 16.65 7.73
CA PHE A 338 13.53 16.17 6.67
C PHE A 338 12.09 16.03 7.17
N VAL A 339 11.87 15.40 8.34
CA VAL A 339 10.53 15.23 8.92
C VAL A 339 9.90 16.57 9.25
N ALA A 340 10.64 17.49 9.90
CA ALA A 340 10.13 18.80 10.27
C ALA A 340 9.74 19.64 9.03
N VAL A 341 10.61 19.72 8.02
CA VAL A 341 10.37 20.51 6.81
C VAL A 341 9.26 19.91 5.94
N SER A 342 9.22 18.60 5.76
CA SER A 342 8.14 17.94 5.01
C SER A 342 6.78 18.08 5.71
N THR A 343 6.73 17.90 7.03
CA THR A 343 5.51 18.08 7.84
C THR A 343 5.02 19.53 7.80
N ALA A 344 5.93 20.51 7.99
CA ALA A 344 5.59 21.92 7.90
C ALA A 344 5.09 22.33 6.50
N TYR A 345 5.75 21.88 5.42
CA TYR A 345 5.28 22.11 4.05
C TYR A 345 3.88 21.53 3.83
N VAL A 346 3.66 20.29 4.26
CA VAL A 346 2.41 19.57 4.07
C VAL A 346 1.26 20.14 4.91
N LEU A 347 1.50 20.72 6.09
CA LEU A 347 0.44 21.26 6.94
C LEU A 347 0.22 22.78 6.80
N LEU A 348 1.27 23.55 6.49
CA LEU A 348 1.26 25.02 6.56
C LEU A 348 1.33 25.71 5.19
N TRP A 349 1.82 25.05 4.13
CA TRP A 349 1.93 25.69 2.81
C TRP A 349 0.54 26.16 2.31
N PRO A 350 0.37 27.34 1.70
CA PRO A 350 -0.95 27.80 1.25
C PRO A 350 -1.61 26.90 0.19
N VAL A 351 -2.88 26.54 0.38
CA VAL A 351 -3.70 25.93 -0.68
C VAL A 351 -4.13 27.02 -1.65
N ARG A 352 -3.49 27.09 -2.83
CA ARG A 352 -3.95 27.97 -3.92
C ARG A 352 -5.16 27.34 -4.62
N GLU A 353 -6.36 27.68 -4.16
CA GLU A 353 -7.63 27.36 -4.83
C GLU A 353 -7.81 28.15 -6.14
N ARG A 354 -7.03 27.82 -7.17
CA ARG A 354 -7.33 28.24 -8.54
C ARG A 354 -8.53 27.45 -9.08
N GLY A 355 -9.74 27.87 -8.73
CA GLY A 355 -10.98 27.21 -9.17
C GLY A 355 -12.31 27.92 -8.94
N GLY A 356 -12.42 28.88 -8.01
CA GLY A 356 -13.71 29.47 -7.61
C GLY A 356 -14.49 30.28 -8.67
N ARG A 357 -13.93 30.57 -9.85
CA ARG A 357 -14.52 31.47 -10.86
C ARG A 357 -15.47 30.83 -11.89
N GLY A 358 -15.72 29.51 -11.84
CA GLY A 358 -16.57 28.82 -12.83
C GLY A 358 -17.89 28.22 -12.33
N GLY A 359 -18.04 27.98 -11.03
CA GLY A 359 -19.00 27.00 -10.49
C GLY A 359 -20.48 27.37 -10.47
N ARG A 360 -20.90 28.57 -10.92
CA ARG A 360 -22.28 29.08 -10.74
C ARG A 360 -23.14 29.14 -12.00
N ARG A 361 -22.69 28.60 -13.14
CA ARG A 361 -23.50 28.39 -14.35
C ARG A 361 -23.37 26.95 -14.83
N GLY A 362 -24.52 26.31 -15.10
CA GLY A 362 -24.55 25.12 -15.96
C GLY A 362 -24.52 23.75 -15.29
N ARG A 363 -25.10 23.56 -14.09
CA ARG A 363 -25.46 22.20 -13.62
C ARG A 363 -26.72 21.67 -14.34
N ARG A 364 -26.74 21.76 -15.67
CA ARG A 364 -27.68 21.01 -16.52
C ARG A 364 -27.25 19.54 -16.46
N ARG A 365 -27.90 18.81 -15.56
CA ARG A 365 -27.94 17.35 -15.55
C ARG A 365 -28.38 16.92 -16.96
N PRO A 366 -27.66 16.02 -17.66
CA PRO A 366 -28.26 15.33 -18.80
C PRO A 366 -29.54 14.66 -18.29
N PRO A 367 -30.67 14.71 -19.03
CA PRO A 367 -31.82 13.91 -18.67
C PRO A 367 -31.39 12.44 -18.62
N ALA A 368 -31.93 11.69 -17.67
CA ALA A 368 -31.80 10.24 -17.72
C ALA A 368 -32.41 9.76 -19.04
N LEU A 369 -31.81 8.74 -19.66
CA LEU A 369 -32.57 7.94 -20.63
C LEU A 369 -33.77 7.38 -19.86
N ALA A 370 -34.94 7.93 -20.16
CA ALA A 370 -36.20 7.28 -19.84
C ALA A 370 -36.37 6.11 -20.80
N ASP A 371 -36.96 5.03 -20.30
CA ASP A 371 -37.47 3.90 -21.06
C ASP A 371 -38.03 4.31 -22.43
N GLU A 372 -37.34 3.91 -23.50
CA GLU A 372 -37.99 3.76 -24.80
C GLU A 372 -38.84 2.49 -24.73
N GLY A 373 -40.13 2.68 -24.46
CA GLY A 373 -41.14 1.64 -24.65
C GLY A 373 -41.24 1.21 -26.12
N PRO A 374 -41.92 0.09 -26.41
CA PRO A 374 -41.95 -0.48 -27.75
C PRO A 374 -42.62 0.49 -28.75
N VAL A 375 -41.91 0.77 -29.83
CA VAL A 375 -42.38 1.62 -30.94
C VAL A 375 -43.46 0.87 -31.72
N GLU A 376 -44.69 1.40 -31.72
CA GLU A 376 -45.72 1.00 -32.70
C GLU A 376 -45.31 1.49 -34.10
N PRO A 377 -45.47 0.67 -35.16
CA PRO A 377 -45.10 1.08 -36.51
C PRO A 377 -46.11 2.06 -37.11
N GLU A 378 -45.73 3.33 -37.25
CA GLU A 378 -46.48 4.30 -38.04
C GLU A 378 -46.62 3.85 -39.51
N GLN A 379 -47.85 3.90 -40.02
CA GLN A 379 -48.17 3.55 -41.40
C GLN A 379 -47.80 4.71 -42.34
N GLY A 380 -46.67 4.58 -43.04
CA GLY A 380 -46.27 5.50 -44.11
C GLY A 380 -47.10 5.33 -45.40
N PRO A 381 -47.24 6.37 -46.26
CA PRO A 381 -48.10 6.31 -47.44
C PRO A 381 -47.57 5.40 -48.56
N ALA A 382 -48.49 4.84 -49.34
CA ALA A 382 -48.16 3.96 -50.46
C ALA A 382 -47.40 4.70 -51.58
N LEU A 383 -46.28 4.11 -52.02
CA LEU A 383 -45.58 4.47 -53.26
C LEU A 383 -46.03 3.57 -54.42
N PRO A 384 -46.01 4.05 -55.68
CA PRO A 384 -46.55 3.31 -56.81
C PRO A 384 -45.79 2.02 -57.13
N ALA A 385 -46.53 1.00 -57.55
CA ALA A 385 -45.96 -0.23 -58.08
C ALA A 385 -45.45 -0.01 -59.51
N ASP A 386 -44.14 0.17 -59.68
CA ASP A 386 -43.39 -0.19 -60.90
C ASP A 386 -41.87 -0.01 -60.67
N GLN A 387 -41.27 -0.91 -59.88
CA GLN A 387 -39.83 -1.23 -59.88
C GLN A 387 -39.53 -2.44 -58.96
N GLN A 388 -39.66 -3.65 -59.51
CA GLN A 388 -39.10 -4.88 -58.92
C GLN A 388 -38.04 -5.46 -59.87
N PRO A 389 -36.80 -5.66 -59.38
CA PRO A 389 -35.90 -6.67 -59.91
C PRO A 389 -35.74 -7.85 -58.94
N ALA A 390 -36.02 -9.04 -59.46
CA ALA A 390 -35.47 -10.37 -59.15
C ALA A 390 -34.98 -10.74 -57.72
N ARG A 391 -35.53 -11.86 -57.22
CA ARG A 391 -35.05 -12.62 -56.05
C ARG A 391 -33.71 -13.33 -56.30
N THR A 392 -32.84 -13.34 -55.30
CA THR A 392 -32.09 -14.50 -54.80
C THR A 392 -32.10 -14.39 -53.27
N ALA A 393 -32.65 -15.29 -52.46
CA ALA A 393 -32.64 -16.75 -52.45
C ALA A 393 -31.22 -17.33 -52.33
N ASP A 394 -30.65 -17.31 -51.11
CA ASP A 394 -30.01 -18.54 -50.63
C ASP A 394 -29.91 -18.71 -49.10
N GLN A 395 -29.96 -19.99 -48.73
CA GLN A 395 -29.44 -20.69 -47.52
C GLN A 395 -29.98 -20.43 -46.09
N ARG A 396 -29.94 -21.54 -45.34
CA ARG A 396 -30.64 -21.85 -44.08
C ARG A 396 -29.65 -21.99 -42.89
N PRO A 397 -30.14 -21.97 -41.63
CA PRO A 397 -29.30 -22.13 -40.45
C PRO A 397 -29.00 -23.60 -40.10
N LEU A 398 -27.94 -23.84 -39.32
CA LEU A 398 -27.72 -25.10 -38.58
C LEU A 398 -27.12 -24.86 -37.17
N PRO A 399 -27.22 -25.82 -36.22
CA PRO A 399 -27.22 -25.52 -34.79
C PRO A 399 -26.18 -26.28 -33.93
N GLY A 400 -25.99 -25.81 -32.70
CA GLY A 400 -26.03 -26.67 -31.50
C GLY A 400 -24.75 -27.37 -30.98
N ALA A 401 -24.96 -28.01 -29.82
CA ALA A 401 -24.14 -29.02 -29.14
C ALA A 401 -22.85 -28.62 -28.39
N TRP A 402 -23.03 -28.47 -27.08
CA TRP A 402 -22.15 -28.93 -25.99
C TRP A 402 -21.21 -30.10 -26.31
N THR A 403 -19.96 -30.04 -25.81
CA THR A 403 -19.19 -31.21 -25.34
C THR A 403 -18.31 -30.85 -24.14
N GLN A 404 -18.21 -31.76 -23.16
CA GLN A 404 -17.13 -31.77 -22.16
C GLN A 404 -15.99 -32.67 -22.63
N PRO A 405 -14.74 -32.48 -22.14
CA PRO A 405 -13.72 -33.51 -22.08
C PRO A 405 -13.65 -34.20 -20.69
N PRO A 406 -13.05 -35.41 -20.59
CA PRO A 406 -13.38 -36.38 -19.54
C PRO A 406 -12.40 -36.42 -18.34
N ALA A 407 -12.64 -37.35 -17.41
CA ALA A 407 -11.86 -37.55 -16.20
C ALA A 407 -11.09 -38.89 -16.17
N THR A 408 -10.01 -38.93 -15.34
CA THR A 408 -9.32 -40.12 -14.78
C THR A 408 -8.38 -40.92 -15.75
N PRO A 409 -7.48 -41.84 -15.29
CA PRO A 409 -7.29 -42.35 -13.91
C PRO A 409 -5.85 -42.74 -13.40
N TRP A 410 -5.79 -43.15 -12.11
CA TRP A 410 -4.88 -44.12 -11.41
C TRP A 410 -3.35 -43.91 -11.15
N ALA A 411 -2.96 -44.20 -9.89
CA ALA A 411 -1.74 -44.85 -9.29
C ALA A 411 -0.31 -44.53 -9.80
N GLY A 412 0.79 -44.60 -9.03
CA GLY A 412 1.08 -45.00 -7.63
C GLY A 412 2.63 -45.00 -7.39
N PRO A 413 3.15 -45.09 -6.14
CA PRO A 413 4.60 -44.98 -5.79
C PRO A 413 5.37 -46.32 -6.04
N PRO A 414 6.73 -46.40 -6.09
CA PRO A 414 7.72 -45.93 -5.09
C PRO A 414 8.94 -45.21 -5.75
N ALA A 415 10.17 -45.02 -5.19
CA ALA A 415 10.87 -45.53 -4.01
C ALA A 415 11.95 -44.54 -3.46
N ALA A 416 12.81 -45.00 -2.54
CA ALA A 416 13.88 -44.21 -1.88
C ALA A 416 15.28 -44.34 -2.53
N ARG A 417 16.12 -43.32 -2.32
CA ARG A 417 17.54 -43.43 -1.89
C ARG A 417 18.03 -42.12 -1.29
#